data_AF-A0A1G6UKT9-F1
#
_entry.id   AF-A0A1G6UKT9-F1
#
_cell.length_a   1.000
_cell.length_b   1.000
_cell.length_c   1.000
_cell.angle_alpha   90.00
_cell.angle_beta   90.00
_cell.angle_gamma   90.00
#
_symmetry.space_group_name_H-M   'P 1'
#
loop_
_entity.id
_entity.type
_entity.pdbx_description
1 polymer ?
#
loop_
_entity_poly.entity_id
_entity_poly.type
_entity_poly.pdbx_seq_one_letter_code
_entity_poly.pdbx_strand_id
1 'polypeptide(L)' 'MKLTTTTFVSVDGVMQGPGGPDEDRSGGFERGGWTVPYFDNAGATFVNQVYGRADAFLFGRRTNGSLPVTGGDGRSG' A
#
# COMPACT_ATOMS: atom_id res chain seq x y z
N MET A 1 6.92 -20.69 6.15
CA MET A 1 7.05 -19.30 5.68
C MET A 1 6.43 -19.19 4.29
N LYS A 2 5.58 -18.19 4.02
CA LYS A 2 4.96 -17.98 2.70
C LYS A 2 5.20 -16.54 2.26
N LEU A 3 5.81 -16.36 1.08
CA LEU A 3 5.86 -15.06 0.43
C LEU A 3 4.49 -14.75 -0.16
N THR A 4 3.90 -13.61 0.22
CA THR A 4 2.60 -13.16 -0.26
C THR A 4 2.75 -11.76 -0.84
N THR A 5 2.13 -11.52 -1.99
CA THR A 5 2.14 -10.23 -2.68
C THR A 5 0.74 -9.62 -2.59
N THR A 6 0.68 -8.35 -2.20
CA THR A 6 -0.57 -7.55 -2.21
C THR A 6 -0.31 -6.32 -3.07
N THR A 7 -1.13 -6.10 -4.09
CA THR A 7 -0.99 -5.00 -5.05
C THR A 7 -2.33 -4.36 -5.35
N PHE A 8 -2.32 -3.04 -5.56
CA PHE A 8 -3.42 -2.33 -6.19
C PHE A 8 -3.06 -2.14 -7.67
N VAL A 9 -3.93 -2.60 -8.56
CA VAL A 9 -3.71 -2.57 -10.01
C VAL A 9 -4.99 -2.13 -10.70
N SER A 10 -4.87 -1.23 -11.68
CA SER A 10 -6.00 -0.85 -12.53
C SER A 10 -6.31 -1.94 -13.57
N VAL A 11 -7.49 -1.91 -14.18
CA VAL A 11 -7.91 -2.91 -15.18
C VAL A 11 -7.00 -2.91 -16.42
N ASP A 12 -6.44 -1.75 -16.78
CA ASP A 12 -5.44 -1.56 -17.83
C ASP A 12 -4.00 -1.90 -17.38
N GLY A 13 -3.81 -2.44 -16.18
CA GLY A 13 -2.55 -3.04 -15.72
C GLY A 13 -1.55 -2.07 -15.07
N VAL A 14 -1.96 -0.87 -14.71
CA VAL A 14 -1.08 0.12 -14.04
C VAL A 14 -1.04 -0.15 -12.54
N MET A 15 0.18 -0.27 -11.99
CA MET A 15 0.44 -0.34 -10.55
C MET A 15 1.00 1.00 -10.08
N GLN A 16 0.25 1.70 -9.22
CA GLN A 16 0.59 3.03 -8.72
C GLN A 16 0.12 3.25 -7.28
N GLY A 17 0.59 4.32 -6.63
CA GLY A 17 0.11 4.76 -5.31
C GLY A 17 -1.42 4.87 -5.26
N PRO A 18 -2.12 4.12 -4.39
CA PRO A 18 -3.57 4.00 -4.44
C PRO A 18 -4.30 5.18 -3.79
N GLY A 19 -3.72 5.79 -2.76
CA GLY A 19 -4.43 6.64 -1.80
C GLY A 19 -4.29 8.13 -2.07
N GLY A 20 -3.07 8.64 -2.18
CA GLY A 20 -2.84 10.08 -2.29
C GLY A 20 -3.00 10.57 -3.74
N PRO A 21 -3.64 11.74 -3.98
CA PRO A 21 -3.68 12.36 -5.32
C PRO A 21 -2.29 12.63 -5.89
N ASP A 22 -1.29 12.75 -5.01
CA ASP A 22 0.09 13.10 -5.34
C ASP A 22 1.09 12.01 -4.95
N GLU A 23 0.61 10.84 -4.48
CA GLU A 23 1.42 9.79 -3.87
C GLU A 23 2.51 9.25 -4.82
N ASP A 24 2.21 9.18 -6.12
CA ASP A 24 3.18 8.84 -7.15
C ASP A 24 2.74 9.42 -8.51
N ARG A 25 3.33 10.56 -8.85
CA ARG A 25 3.09 11.27 -10.13
C ARG A 25 3.99 10.80 -11.27
N SER A 26 4.76 9.73 -11.08
CA SER A 26 5.69 9.26 -12.10
C SER A 26 4.96 8.52 -13.24
N GLY A 27 5.54 8.56 -14.44
CA GLY A 27 5.05 7.76 -15.59
C GLY A 27 3.78 8.27 -16.28
N GLY A 28 3.32 9.51 -16.00
CA GLY A 28 2.19 10.13 -16.69
C GLY A 28 0.81 9.57 -16.31
N PHE A 29 0.72 8.87 -15.17
CA PHE A 29 -0.57 8.45 -14.62
C PHE A 29 -1.22 9.61 -13.86
N GLU A 30 -2.32 10.14 -14.39
CA GLU A 30 -2.98 11.35 -13.87
C GLU A 30 -4.11 11.07 -12.86
N ARG A 31 -4.39 9.79 -12.58
CA ARG A 31 -5.50 9.36 -11.70
C ARG A 31 -5.02 9.11 -10.27
N GLY A 32 -4.26 10.02 -9.68
CA GLY A 32 -3.83 9.88 -8.29
C GLY A 32 -5.02 9.72 -7.33
N GLY A 33 -4.86 8.93 -6.27
CA GLY A 33 -5.93 8.66 -5.30
C GLY A 33 -7.13 7.88 -5.86
N TRP A 34 -6.97 7.24 -7.01
CA TRP A 34 -8.05 6.53 -7.72
C TRP A 34 -8.74 5.44 -6.90
N THR A 35 -8.12 4.87 -5.85
CA THR A 35 -8.80 3.86 -5.03
C THR A 35 -9.71 4.47 -3.97
N VAL A 36 -9.48 5.73 -3.56
CA VAL A 36 -10.19 6.36 -2.43
C VAL A 36 -11.71 6.31 -2.58
N PRO A 37 -12.30 6.63 -3.75
CA PRO A 37 -13.76 6.58 -3.92
C PRO A 37 -14.35 5.17 -3.80
N TYR A 38 -13.53 4.13 -3.93
CA TYR A 38 -13.93 2.72 -3.95
C TYR A 38 -13.48 1.94 -2.72
N PHE A 39 -12.74 2.58 -1.80
CA PHE A 39 -12.18 1.91 -0.64
C PHE A 39 -13.15 1.99 0.53
N ASP A 40 -14.00 0.96 0.66
CA ASP A 40 -15.00 0.87 1.71
C ASP A 40 -14.48 0.15 2.97
N ASN A 41 -15.35 0.01 3.98
CA ASN A 41 -15.00 -0.66 5.23
C ASN A 41 -14.60 -2.13 5.04
N ALA A 42 -15.17 -2.82 4.05
CA ALA A 42 -14.82 -4.21 3.77
C ALA A 42 -13.41 -4.30 3.17
N GLY A 43 -13.08 -3.42 2.22
CA GLY A 43 -11.73 -3.26 1.66
C GLY A 43 -10.69 -2.93 2.74
N ALA A 44 -11.00 -1.98 3.62
CA ALA A 44 -10.13 -1.63 4.74
C ALA A 44 -9.91 -2.82 5.69
N THR A 45 -10.98 -3.54 6.03
CA THR A 45 -10.90 -4.75 6.88
C THR A 45 -10.03 -5.83 6.25
N PHE A 46 -10.19 -6.07 4.95
CA PHE A 46 -9.39 -7.04 4.21
C PHE A 46 -7.90 -6.68 4.22
N VAL A 47 -7.54 -5.43 3.90
CA VAL A 47 -6.15 -4.97 3.90
C VAL A 47 -5.54 -5.12 5.30
N ASN A 48 -6.26 -4.72 6.35
CA ASN A 48 -5.80 -4.89 7.73
C ASN A 48 -5.56 -6.36 8.10
N GLN A 49 -6.44 -7.28 7.68
CA GLN A 49 -6.26 -8.71 7.93
C GLN A 49 -5.06 -9.29 7.17
N VAL A 50 -4.83 -8.86 5.94
CA VAL A 50 -3.69 -9.32 5.13
C VAL A 50 -2.37 -8.81 5.73
N TYR A 51 -2.31 -7.53 6.07
CA TYR A 51 -1.12 -6.90 6.64
C TYR A 51 -0.84 -7.36 8.07
N GLY A 52 -1.86 -7.60 8.89
CA GLY A 52 -1.71 -8.13 10.24
C GLY A 52 -1.18 -9.57 10.31
N ARG A 53 -1.16 -10.30 9.18
CA ARG A 53 -0.54 -11.64 9.09
C ARG A 53 0.94 -11.60 8.69
N ALA A 54 1.45 -10.43 8.30
CA ALA A 54 2.83 -10.30 7.84
C ALA A 54 3.77 -10.03 9.02
N ASP A 55 4.76 -10.90 9.21
CA ASP A 55 5.82 -10.69 10.21
C ASP A 55 6.79 -9.57 9.78
N ALA A 56 6.90 -9.33 8.47
CA ALA A 56 7.76 -8.31 7.88
C ALA A 56 7.24 -7.89 6.49
N PHE A 57 7.59 -6.67 6.08
CA PHE A 57 7.30 -6.14 4.75
C PHE A 57 8.58 -5.99 3.94
N LEU A 58 8.48 -6.27 2.63
CA LEU A 58 9.53 -6.03 1.66
C LEU A 58 9.02 -5.03 0.63
N PHE A 59 9.70 -3.88 0.54
CA PHE A 59 9.33 -2.79 -0.35
C PHE A 59 10.51 -2.39 -1.23
N GLY A 60 10.20 -1.98 -2.45
CA GLY A 60 11.19 -1.41 -3.36
C GLY A 60 11.58 0.02 -2.94
N ARG A 61 12.70 0.49 -3.48
CA ARG A 61 13.26 1.83 -3.17
C ARG A 61 12.28 2.99 -3.34
N ARG A 62 11.36 2.90 -4.31
CA ARG A 62 10.37 3.97 -4.58
C ARG A 62 9.19 3.94 -3.62
N THR A 63 8.82 2.76 -3.12
CA THR A 63 7.68 2.55 -2.22
C THR A 63 8.02 2.86 -0.76
N ASN A 64 9.28 2.71 -0.35
CA ASN A 64 9.71 3.05 1.01
C ASN A 64 9.41 4.50 1.42
N GLY A 65 9.39 5.43 0.46
CA GLY A 65 9.19 6.86 0.74
C GLY A 65 7.74 7.29 0.91
N SER A 66 6.76 6.48 0.50
CA SER A 66 5.34 6.86 0.44
C SER A 66 4.48 6.29 1.56
N LEU A 67 4.94 5.26 2.28
CA LEU A 67 4.21 4.68 3.40
C LEU A 67 4.63 5.33 4.73
N PRO A 68 3.69 5.80 5.58
CA PRO A 68 4.01 6.12 6.96
C PRO A 68 4.43 4.84 7.69
N VAL A 69 5.70 4.75 8.09
CA VAL A 69 6.16 3.70 8.99
C VAL A 69 5.55 3.95 10.36
N THR A 70 4.40 3.33 10.66
CA THR A 70 3.96 3.17 12.05
C THR A 70 4.59 1.88 12.58
N GLY A 71 5.87 1.97 12.94
CA GLY A 71 6.57 0.90 13.64
C GLY A 71 6.24 0.98 15.13
N GLY A 72 5.49 0.01 15.64
CA GLY A 72 5.53 -0.34 17.05
C GLY A 72 6.80 -1.16 17.32
N ASP A 73 7.63 -0.71 18.26
CA ASP A 73 7.74 -1.34 19.59
C ASP A 73 8.74 -0.53 20.43
N GLY A 74 8.24 0.02 21.54
CA GLY A 74 9.06 0.56 22.61
C GLY A 74 9.48 -0.58 23.53
N ARG A 75 10.57 -1.27 23.19
CA ARG A 75 11.38 -2.06 24.13
C ARG A 75 12.85 -2.04 23.74
N SER A 76 13.57 -1.08 24.28
CA SER A 76 15.01 -1.17 24.50
C SER A 76 15.26 -1.81 25.86
N GLY A 77 15.94 -2.96 25.86
CA GLY A 77 16.76 -3.37 27.01
C GLY A 77 18.06 -2.58 27.06
#